data_AF-A0A7N0UA48-F1
#
_entry.id   AF-A0A7N0UA48-F1
#
_cell.length_a   1.000
_cell.length_b   1.000
_cell.length_c   1.000
_cell.angle_alpha   90.00
_cell.angle_beta   90.00
_cell.angle_gamma   90.00
#
_symmetry.space_group_name_H-M   'P 1'
#
loop_
_entity.id
_entity.type
_entity.pdbx_description
1 polymer ?
#
loop_
_entity_poly.entity_id
_entity_poly.type
_entity_poly.pdbx_seq_one_letter_code
_entity_poly.pdbx_strand_id
1 'polypeptide(L)'
;MWTYLRVGGPSFICSSSYGLFEVQLDNSEVLLRYSSALVQGATNVFWIDIQSNTRQFQSLFLYLLDDVMLMPEKLNKIPLQAQRDLYLLLSRFIIFYNSVDKLESFLKHCPVFPNNILIGGPADIFVIEVADQLQKLKVEPVLLHYLSQIRALRGMELRMTTSTRLKTCLYSFTSPGGPMYPTRAVRHAAWDALDYLFPVGKKLRHLISLFFRLLYPWYWPSSCWNFIVCCIKAIFYTLLGYFLSGFGKFRKNKRA
;
A
#
# COMPACT_ATOMS: atom_id res chain seq x y z
N MET A 1 22.46 -17.72 -13.94
CA MET A 1 23.94 -17.69 -14.03
C MET A 1 24.32 -16.35 -14.65
N TRP A 2 24.54 -15.32 -13.83
CA TRP A 2 24.97 -14.00 -14.29
C TRP A 2 26.37 -13.78 -13.74
N THR A 3 27.37 -13.94 -14.60
CA THR A 3 28.78 -13.72 -14.27
C THR A 3 29.13 -12.24 -14.43
N TYR A 4 29.67 -11.67 -13.35
CA TYR A 4 30.37 -10.38 -13.33
C TYR A 4 31.55 -10.40 -14.30
N LEU A 5 31.68 -9.38 -15.15
CA LEU A 5 32.96 -9.02 -15.76
C LEU A 5 33.14 -7.50 -15.70
N ARG A 6 34.16 -7.12 -14.92
CA ARG A 6 34.70 -5.78 -14.72
C ARG A 6 35.81 -5.58 -15.74
N VAL A 7 35.68 -4.68 -16.70
CA VAL A 7 36.81 -4.03 -17.42
C VAL A 7 36.34 -2.63 -17.88
N GLY A 8 37.16 -1.61 -17.64
CA GLY A 8 36.86 -0.20 -17.89
C GLY A 8 37.13 0.28 -19.32
N GLY A 9 36.71 1.52 -19.59
CA GLY A 9 37.02 2.29 -20.81
C GLY A 9 35.97 2.16 -21.93
N PRO A 10 35.67 3.23 -22.70
CA PRO A 10 34.34 3.43 -23.27
C PRO A 10 34.25 2.92 -24.70
N SER A 11 33.98 1.62 -24.87
CA SER A 11 33.37 1.09 -26.11
C SER A 11 32.90 -0.34 -25.85
N PHE A 12 31.66 -0.50 -25.37
CA PHE A 12 31.03 -1.81 -25.35
C PHE A 12 30.38 -2.08 -26.70
N ILE A 13 31.15 -2.68 -27.61
CA ILE A 13 30.59 -3.48 -28.70
C ILE A 13 30.21 -4.83 -28.09
N CYS A 14 28.93 -5.01 -27.76
CA CYS A 14 28.39 -6.30 -27.40
C CYS A 14 27.97 -7.02 -28.69
N SER A 15 28.86 -7.85 -29.24
CA SER A 15 28.51 -8.80 -30.31
C SER A 15 27.76 -9.99 -29.72
N SER A 16 26.43 -9.95 -29.78
CA SER A 16 25.57 -11.14 -29.84
C SER A 16 24.17 -10.74 -30.30
N SER A 17 23.93 -10.82 -31.61
CA SER A 17 22.64 -11.05 -32.28
C SER A 17 21.37 -10.44 -31.66
N TYR A 18 21.34 -9.15 -31.33
CA TYR A 18 20.11 -8.38 -31.12
C TYR A 18 20.30 -6.93 -31.62
N GLY A 19 20.48 -6.77 -32.92
CA GLY A 19 20.48 -5.46 -33.58
C GLY A 19 19.07 -4.90 -33.73
N LEU A 20 18.35 -4.65 -32.63
CA LEU A 20 16.99 -4.08 -32.69
C LEU A 20 16.87 -2.65 -32.14
N PHE A 21 17.80 -2.16 -31.33
CA PHE A 21 17.72 -0.80 -30.80
C PHE A 21 19.10 -0.21 -30.50
N GLU A 22 19.75 0.33 -31.53
CA GLU A 22 20.87 1.26 -31.34
C GLU A 22 20.27 2.65 -31.13
N VAL A 23 20.11 3.04 -29.87
CA VAL A 23 19.46 4.29 -29.49
C VAL A 23 20.53 5.35 -29.26
N GLN A 24 20.40 6.48 -29.97
CA GLN A 24 21.16 7.69 -29.67
C GLN A 24 20.69 8.27 -28.33
N LEU A 25 21.49 8.10 -27.28
CA LEU A 25 21.18 8.54 -25.91
C LEU A 25 21.59 10.01 -25.64
N ASP A 26 22.25 10.67 -26.59
CA ASP A 26 22.80 12.02 -26.40
C ASP A 26 21.74 13.13 -26.49
N ASN A 27 20.59 12.86 -27.12
CA ASN A 27 19.49 13.83 -27.21
C ASN A 27 18.52 13.65 -26.03
N SER A 28 18.43 14.67 -25.18
CA SER A 28 17.56 14.67 -24.00
C SER A 28 16.07 14.47 -24.31
N GLU A 29 15.57 14.97 -25.45
CA GLU A 29 14.17 14.76 -25.86
C GLU A 29 13.90 13.32 -26.27
N VAL A 30 14.86 12.71 -26.96
CA VAL A 30 14.79 11.32 -27.40
C VAL A 30 14.84 10.39 -26.19
N LEU A 31 15.73 10.68 -25.23
CA LEU A 31 15.82 9.97 -23.96
C LEU A 31 14.52 10.09 -23.14
N LEU A 32 13.88 11.27 -23.12
CA LEU A 32 12.57 11.47 -22.50
C LEU A 32 11.47 10.61 -23.15
N ARG A 33 11.45 10.51 -24.48
CA ARG A 33 10.47 9.65 -25.18
C ARG A 33 10.66 8.18 -24.86
N TYR A 34 11.89 7.69 -24.86
CA TYR A 34 12.18 6.29 -24.53
C TYR A 34 11.86 5.96 -23.08
N SER A 35 12.22 6.84 -22.15
CA SER A 35 11.90 6.66 -20.74
C SER A 35 10.39 6.72 -20.46
N SER A 36 9.65 7.62 -21.13
CA SER A 36 8.19 7.65 -21.06
C SER A 36 7.57 6.36 -21.63
N ALA A 37 8.06 5.89 -22.78
CA ALA A 37 7.61 4.62 -23.38
C ALA A 37 7.89 3.43 -22.46
N LEU A 38 9.05 3.40 -21.79
CA LEU A 38 9.38 2.39 -20.79
C LEU A 38 8.43 2.43 -19.60
N VAL A 39 8.16 3.61 -19.03
CA VAL A 39 7.24 3.76 -17.90
C VAL A 39 5.82 3.33 -18.28
N GLN A 40 5.35 3.72 -19.47
CA GLN A 40 4.03 3.32 -19.97
C GLN A 40 3.95 1.81 -20.24
N GLY A 41 4.98 1.24 -20.86
CA GLY A 41 5.09 -0.20 -21.10
C GLY A 41 5.09 -1.00 -19.80
N ALA A 42 5.94 -0.60 -18.84
CA ALA A 42 5.99 -1.20 -17.51
C ALA A 42 4.65 -1.06 -16.76
N THR A 43 3.97 0.08 -16.87
CA THR A 43 2.61 0.27 -16.32
C THR A 43 1.66 -0.80 -16.83
N ASN A 44 1.58 -0.98 -18.15
CA ASN A 44 0.67 -1.93 -18.77
C ASN A 44 0.99 -3.37 -18.35
N VAL A 45 2.28 -3.72 -18.37
CA VAL A 45 2.78 -5.05 -18.02
C VAL A 45 2.51 -5.38 -16.55
N PHE A 46 2.74 -4.44 -15.63
CA PHE A 46 2.43 -4.64 -14.22
C PHE A 46 0.92 -4.72 -13.95
N TRP A 47 0.11 -4.01 -14.73
CA TRP A 47 -1.35 -4.18 -14.67
C TRP A 47 -1.81 -5.57 -15.12
N ILE A 48 -1.14 -6.19 -16.09
CA ILE A 48 -1.40 -7.58 -16.49
C ILE A 48 -1.12 -8.53 -15.32
N ASP A 49 -0.02 -8.33 -14.60
CA ASP A 49 0.31 -9.10 -13.39
C ASP A 49 -0.77 -8.94 -12.30
N ILE A 50 -1.25 -7.71 -12.06
CA ILE A 50 -2.37 -7.45 -11.14
C ILE A 50 -3.65 -8.17 -11.58
N GLN A 51 -4.02 -8.06 -12.86
CA GLN A 51 -5.26 -8.63 -13.39
C GLN A 51 -5.24 -10.17 -13.37
N SER A 52 -4.09 -10.75 -13.70
CA SER A 52 -3.86 -12.20 -13.65
C SER A 52 -3.57 -12.73 -12.24
N ASN A 53 -3.37 -11.85 -11.26
CA ASN A 53 -2.88 -12.18 -9.92
C ASN A 53 -1.59 -13.03 -9.97
N THR A 54 -0.70 -12.72 -10.90
CA THR A 54 0.62 -13.35 -11.03
C THR A 54 1.72 -12.31 -10.87
N ARG A 55 2.98 -12.75 -10.71
CA ARG A 55 4.13 -11.87 -10.51
C ARG A 55 5.22 -12.17 -11.53
N GLN A 56 4.85 -12.33 -12.79
CA GLN A 56 5.80 -12.74 -13.83
C GLN A 56 6.85 -11.66 -14.11
N PHE A 57 6.48 -10.39 -13.94
CA PHE A 57 7.33 -9.24 -14.21
C PHE A 57 8.00 -8.68 -12.95
N GLN A 58 8.06 -9.48 -11.88
CA GLN A 58 8.74 -9.10 -10.64
C GLN A 58 10.22 -8.77 -10.87
N SER A 59 10.91 -9.50 -11.75
CA SER A 59 12.32 -9.22 -12.08
C SER A 59 12.50 -7.83 -12.70
N LEU A 60 11.60 -7.44 -13.61
CA LEU A 60 11.58 -6.09 -14.19
C LEU A 60 11.33 -5.03 -13.11
N PHE A 61 10.36 -5.28 -12.23
CA PHE A 61 10.06 -4.37 -11.12
C PHE A 61 11.26 -4.18 -10.18
N LEU A 62 11.90 -5.28 -9.78
CA LEU A 62 13.09 -5.24 -8.91
C LEU A 62 14.27 -4.55 -9.60
N TYR A 63 14.49 -4.78 -10.89
CA TYR A 63 15.51 -4.06 -11.65
C TYR A 63 15.25 -2.54 -11.64
N LEU A 64 14.01 -2.10 -11.91
CA LEU A 64 13.66 -0.68 -11.89
C LEU A 64 13.76 -0.06 -10.49
N LEU A 65 13.42 -0.82 -9.45
CA LEU A 65 13.50 -0.36 -8.07
C LEU A 65 14.96 -0.31 -7.57
N ASP A 66 15.65 -1.45 -7.58
CA ASP A 66 16.96 -1.62 -6.95
C ASP A 66 18.09 -1.07 -7.83
N ASP A 67 18.09 -1.42 -9.12
CA ASP A 67 19.21 -1.11 -10.00
C ASP A 67 19.08 0.25 -10.68
N VAL A 68 17.90 0.86 -10.72
CA VAL A 68 17.68 2.17 -11.35
C VAL A 68 17.34 3.25 -10.34
N MET A 69 16.30 3.07 -9.52
CA MET A 69 15.84 4.11 -8.59
C MET A 69 16.71 4.26 -7.33
N LEU A 70 17.09 3.14 -6.71
CA LEU A 70 17.92 3.16 -5.50
C LEU A 70 19.41 3.43 -5.80
N MET A 71 19.80 3.51 -7.08
CA MET A 71 21.16 3.85 -7.52
C MET A 71 21.25 5.31 -8.03
N PRO A 72 21.69 6.27 -7.20
CA PRO A 72 21.73 7.69 -7.59
C PRO A 72 22.61 7.95 -8.82
N GLU A 73 23.67 7.16 -9.02
CA GLU A 73 24.57 7.28 -10.19
C GLU A 73 23.87 7.02 -11.52
N LYS A 74 22.89 6.11 -11.53
CA LYS A 74 22.09 5.79 -12.73
C LYS A 74 20.90 6.71 -12.83
N LEU A 75 20.28 7.06 -11.71
CA LEU A 75 19.14 7.97 -11.67
C LEU A 75 19.49 9.35 -12.23
N ASN A 76 20.66 9.89 -11.88
CA ASN A 76 21.13 11.20 -12.36
C ASN A 76 21.32 11.28 -13.89
N LYS A 77 21.43 10.14 -14.58
CA LYS A 77 21.52 10.08 -16.06
C LYS A 77 20.15 10.19 -16.72
N ILE A 78 19.07 10.00 -15.96
CA ILE A 78 17.69 10.05 -16.45
C ILE A 78 17.17 11.48 -16.30
N PRO A 79 16.44 12.02 -17.29
CA PRO A 79 15.80 13.33 -17.17
C PRO A 79 14.84 13.40 -15.97
N LEU A 80 14.80 14.54 -15.27
CA LEU A 80 13.99 14.71 -14.05
C LEU A 80 12.51 14.33 -14.22
N GLN A 81 11.92 14.62 -15.39
CA GLN A 81 10.53 14.26 -15.65
C GLN A 81 10.32 12.74 -15.65
N ALA A 82 11.22 12.00 -16.29
CA ALA A 82 11.16 10.55 -16.33
C ALA A 82 11.46 9.90 -14.97
N GLN A 83 12.31 10.53 -14.15
CA GLN A 83 12.51 10.10 -12.76
C GLN A 83 11.21 10.19 -11.96
N ARG A 84 10.45 11.28 -12.10
CA ARG A 84 9.14 11.45 -11.44
C ARG A 84 8.16 10.39 -11.90
N ASP A 85 8.05 10.19 -13.21
CA ASP A 85 7.12 9.21 -13.78
C ASP A 85 7.47 7.78 -13.33
N LEU A 86 8.76 7.45 -13.24
CA LEU A 86 9.23 6.17 -12.71
C LEU A 86 8.96 6.04 -11.20
N TYR A 87 9.11 7.11 -10.42
CA TYR A 87 8.78 7.13 -8.99
C TYR A 87 7.27 6.87 -8.78
N LEU A 88 6.41 7.55 -9.56
CA LEU A 88 4.96 7.34 -9.52
C LEU A 88 4.57 5.94 -10.01
N LEU A 89 5.29 5.36 -10.97
CA LEU A 89 5.08 3.97 -11.36
C LEU A 89 5.38 3.05 -10.18
N LEU A 90 6.56 3.15 -9.60
CA LEU A 90 7.00 2.23 -8.55
C LEU A 90 6.16 2.36 -7.27
N SER A 91 5.74 3.58 -6.92
CA SER A 91 4.87 3.81 -5.75
C SER A 91 3.57 3.01 -5.84
N ARG A 92 3.01 2.87 -7.05
CA ARG A 92 1.77 2.13 -7.30
C ARG A 92 1.91 0.63 -7.06
N PHE A 93 3.06 0.06 -7.43
CA PHE A 93 3.26 -1.40 -7.49
C PHE A 93 4.14 -1.95 -6.36
N ILE A 94 4.77 -1.10 -5.53
CA ILE A 94 5.69 -1.56 -4.46
C ILE A 94 5.03 -2.52 -3.48
N ILE A 95 3.76 -2.29 -3.16
CA ILE A 95 2.98 -3.14 -2.25
C ILE A 95 2.65 -4.48 -2.92
N PHE A 96 2.29 -4.47 -4.21
CA PHE A 96 1.95 -5.67 -4.97
C PHE A 96 3.11 -6.68 -5.03
N TYR A 97 4.33 -6.18 -5.27
CA TYR A 97 5.55 -7.00 -5.38
C TYR A 97 6.24 -7.28 -4.04
N ASN A 98 5.61 -6.96 -2.91
CA ASN A 98 6.15 -7.20 -1.56
C ASN A 98 7.48 -6.49 -1.25
N SER A 99 7.73 -5.32 -1.85
CA SER A 99 8.96 -4.56 -1.60
C SER A 99 8.78 -3.49 -0.53
N VAL A 100 7.88 -3.71 0.42
CA VAL A 100 7.53 -2.76 1.49
C VAL A 100 8.73 -2.50 2.42
N ASP A 101 9.61 -3.49 2.60
CA ASP A 101 10.83 -3.34 3.40
C ASP A 101 11.78 -2.27 2.84
N LYS A 102 11.70 -1.99 1.54
CA LYS A 102 12.50 -0.96 0.85
C LYS A 102 11.84 0.41 0.83
N LEU A 103 10.64 0.55 1.41
CA LEU A 103 9.84 1.77 1.35
C LEU A 103 10.58 2.97 1.95
N GLU A 104 11.26 2.81 3.09
CA GLU A 104 12.00 3.92 3.71
C GLU A 104 13.13 4.44 2.79
N SER A 105 13.89 3.52 2.20
CA SER A 105 14.95 3.87 1.23
C SER A 105 14.38 4.52 -0.02
N PHE A 106 13.26 3.99 -0.53
CA PHE A 106 12.58 4.53 -1.69
C PHE A 106 12.10 5.97 -1.48
N LEU A 107 11.50 6.27 -0.32
CA LEU A 107 11.02 7.62 0.01
C LEU A 107 12.14 8.65 0.15
N LYS A 108 13.33 8.22 0.59
CA LYS A 108 14.53 9.08 0.67
C LYS A 108 15.03 9.53 -0.71
N HIS A 109 14.80 8.72 -1.75
CA HIS A 109 15.22 8.99 -3.13
C HIS A 109 14.11 9.68 -3.97
N CYS A 110 13.14 10.31 -3.31
CA CYS A 110 12.06 11.00 -4.01
C CYS A 110 12.60 12.17 -4.86
N PRO A 111 12.31 12.22 -6.17
CA PRO A 111 12.70 13.35 -7.00
C PRO A 111 11.94 14.62 -6.60
N VAL A 112 12.49 15.78 -6.94
CA VAL A 112 11.85 17.07 -6.65
C VAL A 112 10.63 17.23 -7.54
N PHE A 113 9.44 17.40 -6.96
CA PHE A 113 8.20 17.68 -7.68
C PHE A 113 7.92 19.20 -7.73
N PRO A 114 7.40 19.75 -8.85
CA PRO A 114 7.12 21.18 -8.94
C PRO A 114 5.99 21.60 -7.99
N ASN A 115 5.05 20.68 -7.70
CA ASN A 115 3.89 20.92 -6.85
C ASN A 115 4.10 20.48 -5.40
N ASN A 116 5.34 20.31 -4.94
CA ASN A 116 5.63 19.77 -3.60
C ASN A 116 5.01 20.62 -2.48
N ILE A 117 4.94 21.94 -2.67
CA ILE A 117 4.33 22.88 -1.70
C ILE A 117 2.83 22.57 -1.51
N LEU A 118 2.14 22.17 -2.58
CA LEU A 118 0.70 21.88 -2.56
C LEU A 118 0.41 20.43 -2.16
N ILE A 119 1.23 19.49 -2.61
CA ILE A 119 0.97 18.05 -2.46
C ILE A 119 1.51 17.51 -1.12
N GLY A 120 2.61 18.07 -0.61
CA GLY A 120 3.25 17.64 0.64
C GLY A 120 4.59 16.95 0.39
N GLY A 121 5.02 16.14 1.37
CA GLY A 121 6.31 15.43 1.32
C GLY A 121 6.30 14.17 0.45
N PRO A 122 7.43 13.42 0.41
CA PRO A 122 7.54 12.17 -0.35
C PRO A 122 6.54 11.11 0.11
N ALA A 123 6.27 11.06 1.42
CA ALA A 123 5.26 10.20 2.03
C ALA A 123 3.85 10.55 1.53
N ASP A 124 3.52 11.84 1.44
CA ASP A 124 2.21 12.31 0.96
C ASP A 124 1.96 11.90 -0.49
N ILE A 125 2.96 12.10 -1.37
CA ILE A 125 2.90 11.69 -2.78
C ILE A 125 2.68 10.18 -2.89
N PHE A 126 3.46 9.41 -2.13
CA PHE A 126 3.34 7.95 -2.10
C PHE A 126 1.93 7.50 -1.68
N VAL A 127 1.41 8.06 -0.58
CA VAL A 127 0.08 7.71 -0.05
C VAL A 127 -1.03 8.10 -1.03
N ILE A 128 -0.92 9.22 -1.73
CA ILE A 128 -1.87 9.62 -2.77
C ILE A 128 -1.91 8.57 -3.88
N GLU A 129 -0.76 8.14 -4.39
CA GLU A 129 -0.69 7.13 -5.44
C GLU A 129 -1.25 5.78 -4.97
N VAL A 130 -0.94 5.35 -3.74
CA VAL A 130 -1.51 4.12 -3.16
C VAL A 130 -3.03 4.23 -3.01
N ALA A 131 -3.56 5.36 -2.54
CA ALA A 131 -5.00 5.57 -2.43
C ALA A 131 -5.70 5.54 -3.80
N ASP A 132 -5.07 6.12 -4.82
CA ASP A 132 -5.59 6.10 -6.19
C ASP A 132 -5.51 4.72 -6.84
N GLN A 133 -4.48 3.93 -6.49
CA GLN A 133 -4.41 2.52 -6.89
C GLN A 133 -5.51 1.69 -6.26
N LEU A 134 -5.74 1.80 -4.96
CA LEU A 134 -6.79 1.06 -4.26
C LEU A 134 -8.16 1.21 -4.95
N GLN A 135 -8.51 2.42 -5.39
CA GLN A 135 -9.78 2.70 -6.07
C GLN A 135 -9.88 2.05 -7.47
N LYS A 136 -8.74 1.79 -8.12
CA LYS A 136 -8.68 1.17 -9.46
C LYS A 136 -8.65 -0.36 -9.40
N LEU A 137 -8.25 -0.94 -8.26
CA LEU A 137 -8.16 -2.39 -8.10
C LEU A 137 -9.54 -3.05 -8.10
N LYS A 138 -9.75 -3.95 -9.06
CA LYS A 138 -10.97 -4.78 -9.16
C LYS A 138 -10.75 -6.22 -8.71
N VAL A 139 -9.49 -6.65 -8.59
CA VAL A 139 -9.12 -8.03 -8.25
C VAL A 139 -9.07 -8.18 -6.73
N GLU A 140 -9.99 -8.97 -6.19
CA GLU A 140 -10.16 -9.16 -4.74
C GLU A 140 -8.90 -9.61 -3.98
N PRO A 141 -8.17 -10.69 -4.39
CA PRO A 141 -6.99 -11.13 -3.64
C PRO A 141 -5.89 -10.06 -3.61
N VAL A 142 -5.73 -9.30 -4.70
CA VAL A 142 -4.78 -8.19 -4.77
C VAL A 142 -5.21 -7.06 -3.84
N LEU A 143 -6.49 -6.69 -3.84
CA LEU A 143 -7.01 -5.66 -2.94
C LEU A 143 -6.82 -6.03 -1.47
N LEU A 144 -7.09 -7.28 -1.10
CA LEU A 144 -6.84 -7.81 0.25
C LEU A 144 -5.36 -7.71 0.63
N HIS A 145 -4.47 -8.06 -0.30
CA HIS A 145 -3.03 -7.94 -0.10
C HIS A 145 -2.63 -6.49 0.17
N TYR A 146 -3.10 -5.54 -0.65
CA TYR A 146 -2.84 -4.12 -0.43
C TYR A 146 -3.35 -3.64 0.93
N LEU A 147 -4.59 -3.96 1.30
CA LEU A 147 -5.16 -3.57 2.60
C LEU A 147 -4.39 -4.16 3.78
N SER A 148 -3.83 -5.36 3.64
CA SER A 148 -3.00 -5.98 4.68
C SER A 148 -1.66 -5.25 4.87
N GLN A 149 -1.04 -4.83 3.76
CA GLN A 149 0.30 -4.22 3.73
C GLN A 149 0.27 -2.71 3.96
N ILE A 150 -0.88 -2.05 3.79
CA ILE A 150 -1.04 -0.61 4.04
C ILE A 150 -0.77 -0.23 5.51
N ARG A 151 -0.75 -1.23 6.39
CA ARG A 151 -0.30 -1.12 7.79
C ARG A 151 1.12 -0.57 7.90
N ALA A 152 1.98 -0.79 6.91
CA ALA A 152 3.33 -0.24 6.87
C ALA A 152 3.37 1.30 6.83
N LEU A 153 2.27 1.96 6.48
CA LEU A 153 2.16 3.43 6.48
C LEU A 153 1.97 4.04 7.87
N ARG A 154 1.81 3.20 8.90
CA ARG A 154 1.64 3.67 10.26
C ARG A 154 2.92 4.36 10.74
N GLY A 155 2.76 5.56 11.29
CA GLY A 155 3.88 6.34 11.82
C GLY A 155 4.56 7.24 10.78
N MET A 156 4.09 7.26 9.54
CA MET A 156 4.52 8.24 8.56
C MET A 156 3.92 9.62 8.90
N GLU A 157 4.74 10.66 8.83
CA GLU A 157 4.30 12.04 8.95
C GLU A 157 3.55 12.43 7.67
N LEU A 158 2.22 12.40 7.74
CA LEU A 158 1.34 12.75 6.63
C LEU A 158 0.63 14.06 6.92
N ARG A 159 0.39 14.84 5.87
CA ARG A 159 -0.47 16.02 5.94
C ARG A 159 -1.90 15.64 6.32
N MET A 160 -2.63 16.57 6.92
CA MET A 160 -4.05 16.37 7.26
C MET A 160 -4.92 16.08 6.03
N THR A 161 -4.61 16.66 4.88
CA THR A 161 -5.36 16.46 3.63
C THR A 161 -5.16 15.06 3.06
N THR A 162 -3.93 14.56 3.03
CA THR A 162 -3.58 13.21 2.54
C THR A 162 -4.09 12.12 3.46
N SER A 163 -3.92 12.28 4.77
CA SER A 163 -4.51 11.37 5.76
C SER A 163 -6.03 11.31 5.68
N THR A 164 -6.71 12.45 5.47
CA THR A 164 -8.17 12.49 5.26
C THR A 164 -8.56 11.77 3.98
N ARG A 165 -7.82 11.96 2.87
CA ARG A 165 -8.08 11.26 1.60
C ARG A 165 -7.92 9.75 1.73
N LEU A 166 -6.84 9.28 2.37
CA LEU A 166 -6.62 7.85 2.63
C LEU A 166 -7.73 7.28 3.52
N LYS A 167 -8.12 8.01 4.57
CA LYS A 167 -9.21 7.63 5.47
C LYS A 167 -10.53 7.47 4.71
N THR A 168 -10.91 8.44 3.87
CA THR A 168 -12.12 8.38 3.03
C THR A 168 -12.06 7.21 2.04
N CYS A 169 -10.89 6.97 1.44
CA CYS A 169 -10.69 5.82 0.55
C CYS A 169 -10.87 4.49 1.29
N LEU A 170 -10.33 4.32 2.49
CA LEU A 170 -10.54 3.11 3.28
C LEU A 170 -12.00 2.95 3.72
N TYR A 171 -12.68 4.06 4.06
CA TYR A 171 -14.10 4.02 4.42
C TYR A 171 -15.01 3.56 3.28
N SER A 172 -14.71 3.89 2.03
CA SER A 172 -15.53 3.40 0.90
C SER A 172 -15.53 1.88 0.82
N PHE A 173 -14.45 1.23 1.27
CA PHE A 173 -14.37 -0.23 1.36
C PHE A 173 -15.05 -0.83 2.60
N THR A 174 -15.53 -0.03 3.55
CA THR A 174 -16.15 -0.52 4.80
C THR A 174 -17.67 -0.63 4.74
N SER A 175 -18.32 0.06 3.79
CA SER A 175 -19.77 0.14 3.71
C SER A 175 -20.39 -1.13 3.09
N PRO A 176 -21.45 -1.70 3.69
CA PRO A 176 -22.25 -2.73 3.06
C PRO A 176 -23.24 -2.08 2.07
N GLY A 177 -23.33 -2.59 0.84
CA GLY A 177 -24.30 -2.13 -0.16
C GLY A 177 -24.47 -3.14 -1.30
N GLY A 178 -25.23 -2.75 -2.34
CA GLY A 178 -25.68 -3.58 -3.48
C GLY A 178 -24.60 -4.26 -4.35
N PRO A 179 -24.92 -4.75 -5.56
CA PRO A 179 -24.17 -5.80 -6.26
C PRO A 179 -22.72 -5.47 -6.68
N MET A 180 -22.29 -4.19 -6.61
CA MET A 180 -20.91 -3.75 -6.89
C MET A 180 -20.05 -3.50 -5.63
N TYR A 181 -20.54 -3.79 -4.43
CA TYR A 181 -19.82 -3.49 -3.19
C TYR A 181 -18.73 -4.52 -2.85
N PRO A 182 -17.69 -4.12 -2.09
CA PRO A 182 -16.60 -4.99 -1.67
C PRO A 182 -17.12 -6.21 -0.91
N THR A 183 -16.48 -7.36 -1.13
CA THR A 183 -16.82 -8.60 -0.44
C THR A 183 -16.65 -8.48 1.08
N ARG A 184 -17.25 -9.39 1.83
CA ARG A 184 -17.13 -9.40 3.30
C ARG A 184 -15.67 -9.44 3.77
N ALA A 185 -14.80 -10.17 3.07
CA ALA A 185 -13.37 -10.24 3.37
C ALA A 185 -12.71 -8.87 3.20
N VAL A 186 -12.96 -8.19 2.09
CA VAL A 186 -12.42 -6.84 1.82
C VAL A 186 -12.91 -5.84 2.85
N ARG A 187 -14.20 -5.88 3.23
CA ARG A 187 -14.72 -5.00 4.28
C ARG A 187 -14.02 -5.19 5.61
N HIS A 188 -13.82 -6.42 6.05
CA HIS A 188 -13.11 -6.71 7.30
C HIS A 188 -11.64 -6.27 7.22
N ALA A 189 -10.95 -6.56 6.11
CA ALA A 189 -9.59 -6.10 5.90
C ALA A 189 -9.47 -4.57 5.92
N ALA A 190 -10.45 -3.87 5.33
CA ALA A 190 -10.51 -2.41 5.34
C ALA A 190 -10.76 -1.86 6.74
N TRP A 191 -11.67 -2.47 7.52
CA TRP A 191 -11.88 -2.12 8.93
C TRP A 191 -10.60 -2.30 9.75
N ASP A 192 -9.92 -3.44 9.58
CA ASP A 192 -8.68 -3.75 10.28
C ASP A 192 -7.56 -2.77 9.93
N ALA A 193 -7.41 -2.44 8.63
CA ALA A 193 -6.45 -1.44 8.18
C ALA A 193 -6.77 -0.05 8.76
N LEU A 194 -8.03 0.38 8.67
CA LEU A 194 -8.48 1.69 9.14
C LEU A 194 -8.31 1.85 10.66
N ASP A 195 -8.55 0.79 11.43
CA ASP A 195 -8.34 0.77 12.87
C ASP A 195 -6.86 0.78 13.25
N TYR A 196 -6.01 0.15 12.43
CA TYR A 196 -4.57 0.11 12.64
C TYR A 196 -3.90 1.45 12.31
N LEU A 197 -4.28 2.08 11.20
CA LEU A 197 -3.72 3.37 10.76
C LEU A 197 -4.27 4.55 11.59
N PHE A 198 -5.58 4.53 11.90
CA PHE A 198 -6.26 5.61 12.60
C PHE A 198 -6.92 5.10 13.90
N PRO A 199 -6.12 4.88 14.96
CA PRO A 199 -6.63 4.37 16.24
C PRO A 199 -7.56 5.38 16.94
N VAL A 200 -7.38 6.67 16.67
CA VAL A 200 -8.20 7.75 17.22
C VAL A 200 -9.62 7.64 16.65
N GLY A 201 -10.60 7.40 17.53
CA GLY A 201 -12.01 7.28 17.16
C GLY A 201 -12.45 5.87 16.74
N LYS A 202 -11.63 4.83 16.92
CA LYS A 202 -12.00 3.42 16.63
C LYS A 202 -13.34 3.04 17.27
N LYS A 203 -13.50 3.26 18.58
CA LYS A 203 -14.74 2.89 19.31
C LYS A 203 -15.97 3.62 18.77
N LEU A 204 -15.84 4.94 18.54
CA LEU A 204 -16.93 5.76 18.01
C LEU A 204 -17.33 5.29 16.61
N ARG A 205 -16.35 4.96 15.76
CA ARG A 205 -16.57 4.46 14.40
C ARG A 205 -17.35 3.13 14.38
N HIS A 206 -16.95 2.18 15.23
CA HIS A 206 -17.67 0.90 15.38
C HIS A 206 -19.06 1.08 15.97
N LEU A 207 -19.22 1.99 16.92
CA LEU A 207 -20.52 2.34 17.51
C LEU A 207 -21.45 2.91 16.44
N ILE A 208 -21.00 3.89 15.66
CA ILE A 208 -21.79 4.49 14.57
C ILE A 208 -22.18 3.42 13.54
N SER A 209 -21.23 2.57 13.13
CA SER A 209 -21.51 1.46 12.19
C SER A 209 -22.54 0.48 12.76
N LEU A 210 -22.49 0.19 14.06
CA LEU A 210 -23.44 -0.68 14.74
C LEU A 210 -24.84 -0.05 14.78
N PHE A 211 -24.94 1.25 15.12
CA PHE A 211 -26.21 1.98 15.10
C PHE A 211 -26.85 1.93 13.71
N PHE A 212 -26.10 2.18 12.64
CA PHE A 212 -26.63 2.09 11.29
C PHE A 212 -27.09 0.68 10.92
N ARG A 213 -26.36 -0.38 11.32
CA ARG A 213 -26.80 -1.77 11.09
C ARG A 213 -28.08 -2.12 11.83
N LEU A 214 -28.24 -1.58 13.04
CA LEU A 214 -29.42 -1.80 13.88
C LEU A 214 -30.64 -1.07 13.33
N LEU A 215 -30.43 0.06 12.63
CA LEU A 215 -31.50 0.83 11.99
C LEU A 215 -32.03 0.18 10.70
N TYR A 216 -31.30 -0.76 10.07
CA TYR A 216 -31.76 -1.45 8.87
C TYR A 216 -32.74 -2.60 9.22
N PRO A 217 -34.02 -2.53 8.81
CA PRO A 217 -35.05 -3.48 9.22
C PRO A 217 -34.75 -4.95 8.90
N TRP A 218 -34.01 -5.21 7.82
CA TRP A 218 -33.76 -6.57 7.31
C TRP A 218 -32.58 -7.30 7.98
N TYR A 219 -31.64 -6.57 8.60
CA TYR A 219 -30.45 -7.14 9.26
C TYR A 219 -30.49 -7.01 10.79
N TRP A 220 -31.51 -6.34 11.32
CA TRP A 220 -31.70 -6.04 12.73
C TRP A 220 -31.69 -7.29 13.63
N PRO A 221 -32.39 -8.41 13.33
CA PRO A 221 -32.51 -9.51 14.29
C PRO A 221 -31.17 -10.23 14.52
N SER A 222 -30.45 -10.53 13.43
CA SER A 222 -29.13 -11.20 13.50
C SER A 222 -28.05 -10.29 14.10
N SER A 223 -28.08 -9.00 13.77
CA SER A 223 -27.11 -8.03 14.31
C SER A 223 -27.34 -7.76 15.80
N CYS A 224 -28.59 -7.66 16.24
CA CYS A 224 -28.94 -7.54 17.66
C CYS A 224 -28.57 -8.80 18.43
N TRP A 225 -28.81 -9.98 17.87
CA TRP A 225 -28.39 -11.24 18.49
C TRP A 225 -26.87 -11.29 18.70
N ASN A 226 -26.10 -10.91 17.69
CA ASN A 226 -24.64 -10.89 17.77
C ASN A 226 -24.13 -9.84 18.77
N PHE A 227 -24.81 -8.69 18.87
CA PHE A 227 -24.54 -7.68 19.89
C PHE A 227 -24.80 -8.21 21.31
N ILE A 228 -25.95 -8.86 21.53
CA ILE A 228 -26.30 -9.49 22.81
C ILE A 228 -25.23 -10.53 23.19
N VAL A 229 -24.85 -11.41 22.27
CA VAL A 229 -23.80 -12.43 22.52
C VAL A 229 -22.45 -11.77 22.85
N CYS A 230 -22.07 -10.70 22.16
CA CYS A 230 -20.85 -9.95 22.45
C CYS A 230 -20.90 -9.27 23.83
N CYS A 231 -22.03 -8.66 24.20
CA CYS A 231 -22.23 -8.06 25.52
C CYS A 231 -22.14 -9.11 26.63
N ILE A 232 -22.79 -10.27 26.45
CA ILE A 232 -22.72 -11.38 27.40
C ILE A 232 -21.28 -11.87 27.53
N LYS A 233 -20.56 -12.08 26.41
CA LYS A 233 -19.14 -12.47 26.44
C LYS A 233 -18.27 -11.43 27.16
N ALA A 234 -18.47 -10.14 26.91
CA ALA A 234 -17.71 -9.07 27.55
C ALA A 234 -17.95 -9.05 29.06
N ILE A 235 -19.21 -9.17 29.50
CA ILE A 235 -19.58 -9.29 30.92
C ILE A 235 -18.96 -10.55 31.54
N PHE A 236 -18.98 -11.67 30.82
CA PHE A 236 -18.37 -12.91 31.28
C PHE A 236 -16.85 -12.77 31.46
N TYR A 237 -16.15 -12.17 30.51
CA TYR A 237 -14.70 -11.94 30.61
C TYR A 237 -14.32 -10.93 31.70
N THR A 238 -15.12 -9.88 31.92
CA THR A 238 -14.87 -8.93 33.02
C THR A 238 -15.12 -9.57 34.38
N LEU A 239 -16.17 -10.38 34.52
CA LEU A 239 -16.42 -11.16 35.74
C LEU A 239 -15.32 -12.18 35.99
N LEU A 240 -14.90 -12.93 34.96
CA LEU A 240 -13.80 -13.89 35.06
C LEU A 240 -12.49 -13.21 35.45
N GLY A 241 -12.18 -12.05 34.85
CA GLY A 241 -11.02 -11.23 35.19
C GLY A 241 -11.07 -10.70 36.63
N TYR A 242 -12.25 -10.29 37.10
CA TYR A 242 -12.46 -9.85 38.48
C TYR A 242 -12.26 -11.00 39.47
N PHE A 243 -12.79 -12.19 39.17
CA PHE A 243 -12.59 -13.40 39.98
C PHE A 243 -11.11 -13.80 40.05
N LEU A 244 -10.40 -13.84 38.92
CA LEU A 244 -8.97 -14.19 38.88
C LEU A 244 -8.10 -13.16 39.62
N SER A 245 -8.41 -11.87 39.49
CA SER A 245 -7.79 -10.78 40.25
C SER A 245 -8.05 -10.90 41.75
N GLY A 246 -9.29 -11.23 42.14
CA GLY A 246 -9.69 -11.48 43.52
C GLY A 246 -8.94 -12.67 44.15
N PHE A 247 -8.78 -13.77 43.41
CA PHE A 247 -7.96 -14.90 43.83
C PHE A 247 -6.47 -14.56 43.96
N GLY A 248 -5.95 -13.71 43.07
CA GLY A 248 -4.59 -13.18 43.16
C GLY A 248 -4.34 -12.37 44.44
N LYS A 249 -5.30 -11.53 44.85
CA LYS A 249 -5.24 -10.77 46.12
C LYS A 249 -5.36 -11.68 47.35
N PHE A 250 -6.26 -12.66 47.34
CA PHE A 250 -6.42 -13.61 48.45
C PHE A 250 -5.18 -14.48 48.68
N ARG A 251 -4.49 -14.89 47.60
CA ARG A 251 -3.26 -15.68 47.68
C ARG A 251 -2.06 -14.87 48.20
N LYS A 252 -2.06 -13.55 48.00
CA LYS A 252 -1.04 -12.64 48.55
C LYS A 252 -1.22 -12.40 50.06
N ASN A 253 -2.47 -12.36 50.53
CA ASN A 253 -2.80 -12.13 51.94
C ASN A 253 -2.59 -13.36 52.85
N LYS A 254 -2.45 -14.57 52.28
CA LYS A 254 -2.11 -15.81 53.01
C LYS A 254 -0.60 -16.06 53.16
N ARG A 255 0.25 -15.18 52.63
CA ARG A 255 1.73 -15.29 52.71
C ARG A 255 2.37 -14.13 53.49
N ALA A 256 1.57 -13.36 54.22
CA ALA A 256 2.02 -12.34 55.16
C ALA A 256 1.83 -12.86 56.58
#